data_AF-A0A059MH81-F1
#
_entry.id   AF-A0A059MH81-F1
#
_cell.length_a   1.000
_cell.length_b   1.000
_cell.length_c   1.000
_cell.angle_alpha   90.00
_cell.angle_beta   90.00
_cell.angle_gamma   90.00
#
_symmetry.space_group_name_H-M   'P 1'
#
loop_
_entity.id
_entity.type
_entity.pdbx_description
1 polymer ?
#
loop_
_entity_poly.entity_id
_entity_poly.type
_entity_poly.pdbx_seq_one_letter_code
_entity_poly.pdbx_strand_id
1 'polypeptide(L)'
;MTVDADAVPRNSPVLGFESTVPRRYVHRQSVSEVFLTDCTSAGADHRFLLGAQWPRLHGFYRTETGRYDTMLIAETLRQTAIYLGHTQYRVPLGHPFVMQTLRVDAAVQALAIGTGAAEVVLDACLEDPVYRGGLLSQFDLTVVFVVGGRQVGTGQGVANVLTPDDYQRLRWNGTGPRTIGDPVCPPAIPPAVVGQSRPLDVVLGPQYAENRWRLRVDDRHPVLFDHPSDHVPGMLVLEAFRQSARAACGRPHADVDLIEAAYHRFVELDERANVVARIDPHDPWTVRTSVEQWGEALATGTVRLAPDRSRC
;
A
#
# COMPACT_ATOMS: atom_id res chain seq x y z
N MET A 1 20.96 20.55 -4.50
CA MET A 1 19.83 21.43 -4.85
C MET A 1 18.81 21.24 -3.73
N THR A 2 18.83 22.17 -2.77
CA THR A 2 18.05 22.14 -1.53
C THR A 2 16.57 22.37 -1.86
N VAL A 3 15.72 21.40 -1.55
CA VAL A 3 14.26 21.59 -1.54
C VAL A 3 13.93 22.53 -0.40
N ASP A 4 13.37 23.68 -0.77
CA ASP A 4 12.98 24.75 0.15
C ASP A 4 11.79 24.26 0.99
N ALA A 5 11.96 24.27 2.32
CA ALA A 5 10.99 23.73 3.27
C ALA A 5 9.84 24.72 3.59
N ASP A 6 9.82 25.89 2.96
CA ASP A 6 8.85 26.95 3.21
C ASP A 6 8.15 27.40 1.91
N ALA A 7 7.12 26.66 1.48
CA ALA A 7 6.06 27.22 0.64
C ALA A 7 4.82 26.32 0.59
N VAL A 8 4.12 26.15 1.72
CA VAL A 8 2.67 25.94 1.65
C VAL A 8 2.05 27.33 1.47
N PRO A 9 1.44 27.66 0.31
CA PRO A 9 0.87 28.97 0.07
C PRO A 9 -0.18 29.31 1.14
N ARG A 10 -0.13 30.53 1.70
CA ARG A 10 -1.05 31.04 2.75
C ARG A 10 -2.51 31.18 2.30
N ASN A 11 -2.82 30.80 1.06
CA ASN A 11 -4.16 30.72 0.47
C ASN A 11 -4.45 29.31 -0.05
N SER A 12 -3.97 28.29 0.66
CA SER A 12 -4.34 26.91 0.33
C SER A 12 -5.85 26.75 0.48
N PRO A 13 -6.56 26.22 -0.53
CA PRO A 13 -7.99 25.94 -0.43
C PRO A 13 -8.29 25.11 0.83
N VAL A 14 -9.36 25.47 1.53
CA VAL A 14 -9.78 24.77 2.76
C VAL A 14 -10.27 23.38 2.37
N LEU A 15 -9.54 22.34 2.75
CA LEU A 15 -9.94 20.95 2.58
C LEU A 15 -10.99 20.55 3.62
N GLY A 16 -12.01 19.81 3.21
CA GLY A 16 -12.98 19.20 4.11
C GLY A 16 -12.54 17.84 4.66
N PHE A 17 -12.86 17.56 5.93
CA PHE A 17 -12.58 16.28 6.60
C PHE A 17 -13.83 15.57 7.15
N GLU A 18 -15.01 16.16 6.96
CA GLU A 18 -16.28 15.70 7.54
C GLU A 18 -16.92 14.52 6.80
N SER A 19 -16.57 14.31 5.52
CA SER A 19 -17.14 13.23 4.71
C SER A 19 -16.08 12.63 3.80
N THR A 20 -16.15 11.32 3.60
CA THR A 20 -15.30 10.63 2.63
C THR A 20 -15.67 11.00 1.19
N VAL A 21 -14.71 10.96 0.28
CA VAL A 21 -15.01 10.94 -1.16
C VAL A 21 -15.87 9.71 -1.52
N PRO A 22 -16.58 9.69 -2.66
CA PRO A 22 -17.39 8.54 -3.04
C PRO A 22 -16.54 7.27 -3.22
N ARG A 23 -16.85 6.21 -2.46
CA ARG A 23 -16.10 4.92 -2.43
C ARG A 23 -15.78 4.30 -3.79
N ARG A 24 -16.64 4.53 -4.80
CA ARG A 24 -16.46 4.04 -6.18
C ARG A 24 -15.20 4.62 -6.86
N TYR A 25 -14.74 5.80 -6.44
CA TYR A 25 -13.56 6.46 -7.01
C TYR A 25 -12.26 6.08 -6.30
N VAL A 26 -12.31 5.25 -5.25
CA VAL A 26 -11.12 4.70 -4.58
C VAL A 26 -11.11 3.17 -4.57
N HIS A 27 -12.03 2.56 -5.31
CA HIS A 27 -12.24 1.11 -5.43
C HIS A 27 -12.43 0.44 -4.07
N ARG A 28 -13.38 0.98 -3.28
CA ARG A 28 -13.77 0.41 -1.97
C ARG A 28 -15.25 0.03 -1.92
N GLN A 29 -15.55 -1.06 -1.21
CA GLN A 29 -16.90 -1.48 -0.86
C GLN A 29 -17.34 -0.87 0.46
N SER A 30 -16.52 -0.99 1.50
CA SER A 30 -16.79 -0.36 2.79
C SER A 30 -16.44 1.12 2.78
N VAL A 31 -17.30 1.95 3.38
CA VAL A 31 -17.01 3.36 3.64
C VAL A 31 -15.92 3.51 4.70
N SER A 32 -15.80 2.57 5.65
CA SER A 32 -14.75 2.60 6.68
C SER A 32 -13.33 2.49 6.12
N GLU A 33 -13.21 1.93 4.91
CA GLU A 33 -11.94 1.73 4.22
C GLU A 33 -11.66 2.86 3.21
N VAL A 34 -12.46 3.94 3.20
CA VAL A 34 -12.19 5.15 2.42
C VAL A 34 -11.53 6.18 3.33
N PHE A 35 -10.28 6.55 3.03
CA PHE A 35 -9.55 7.53 3.83
C PHE A 35 -9.65 8.93 3.24
N LEU A 36 -9.71 9.06 1.92
CA LEU A 36 -9.79 10.37 1.26
C LEU A 36 -11.11 11.07 1.58
N THR A 37 -11.05 12.35 1.88
CA THR A 37 -12.20 13.20 2.24
C THR A 37 -12.46 14.30 1.22
N ASP A 38 -11.41 14.84 0.60
CA ASP A 38 -11.55 15.97 -0.32
C ASP A 38 -10.38 16.05 -1.32
N CYS A 39 -10.55 16.83 -2.39
CA CYS A 39 -9.52 17.07 -3.39
C CYS A 39 -9.76 18.38 -4.14
N THR A 40 -8.70 19.14 -4.33
CA THR A 40 -8.69 20.38 -5.11
C THR A 40 -7.39 20.50 -5.91
N SER A 41 -7.47 21.17 -7.06
CA SER A 41 -6.27 21.50 -7.83
C SER A 41 -5.44 22.55 -7.10
N ALA A 42 -4.11 22.43 -7.17
CA ALA A 42 -3.15 23.33 -6.51
C ALA A 42 -2.61 24.43 -7.45
N GLY A 43 -3.29 24.70 -8.57
CA GLY A 43 -2.99 25.82 -9.49
C GLY A 43 -1.86 25.57 -10.50
N ALA A 44 -0.96 24.61 -10.27
CA ALA A 44 0.02 24.12 -11.25
C ALA A 44 -0.50 22.87 -11.97
N ASP A 45 -0.02 22.63 -13.20
CA ASP A 45 -0.37 21.44 -13.97
C ASP A 45 -0.04 20.17 -13.17
N HIS A 46 -1.03 19.28 -13.04
CA HIS A 46 -0.92 17.97 -12.39
C HIS A 46 -0.57 17.94 -10.89
N ARG A 47 -0.67 19.08 -10.18
CA ARG A 47 -0.54 19.14 -8.72
C ARG A 47 -1.89 19.29 -8.03
N PHE A 48 -2.11 18.51 -6.98
CA PHE A 48 -3.37 18.40 -6.26
C PHE A 48 -3.14 18.45 -4.75
N LEU A 49 -4.05 19.11 -4.04
CA LEU A 49 -4.17 19.00 -2.60
C LEU A 49 -5.35 18.09 -2.27
N LEU A 50 -5.13 17.08 -1.43
CA LEU A 50 -6.19 16.17 -0.98
C LEU A 50 -6.27 16.14 0.55
N GLY A 51 -7.48 15.96 1.05
CA GLY A 51 -7.73 15.64 2.44
C GLY A 51 -7.87 14.14 2.62
N ALA A 52 -7.34 13.60 3.71
CA ALA A 52 -7.66 12.26 4.19
C ALA A 52 -7.85 12.27 5.71
N GLN A 53 -8.53 11.26 6.23
CA GLN A 53 -8.69 11.06 7.67
C GLN A 53 -8.24 9.66 8.07
N TRP A 54 -7.36 9.57 9.08
CA TRP A 54 -6.98 8.28 9.67
C TRP A 54 -7.59 8.11 11.06
N PRO A 55 -8.29 6.99 11.33
CA PRO A 55 -8.86 6.73 12.64
C PRO A 55 -7.75 6.43 13.64
N ARG A 56 -7.93 6.86 14.90
CA ARG A 56 -6.98 6.59 16.01
C ARG A 56 -6.73 5.09 16.22
N LEU A 57 -7.70 4.26 15.87
CA LEU A 57 -7.60 2.80 15.93
C LEU A 57 -8.21 2.20 14.66
N HIS A 58 -7.36 1.83 13.72
CA HIS A 58 -7.77 1.09 12.54
C HIS A 58 -7.88 -0.42 12.84
N GLY A 59 -8.81 -1.11 12.18
CA GLY A 59 -9.13 -2.52 12.43
C GLY A 59 -8.05 -3.53 12.01
N PHE A 60 -7.04 -3.10 11.26
CA PHE A 60 -5.94 -3.94 10.76
C PHE A 60 -4.58 -3.22 10.74
N TYR A 61 -4.46 -2.10 10.02
CA TYR A 61 -3.28 -1.22 10.04
C TYR A 61 -3.11 -0.47 11.38
N ARG A 62 -2.54 -1.15 12.38
CA ARG A 62 -2.31 -0.63 13.73
C ARG A 62 -0.94 -1.04 14.24
N THR A 63 -0.43 -0.26 15.19
CA THR A 63 0.82 -0.54 15.92
C THR A 63 0.55 -0.64 17.41
N GLU A 64 1.49 -1.21 18.16
CA GLU A 64 1.50 -1.16 19.63
C GLU A 64 2.35 0.00 20.18
N THR A 65 2.92 0.83 19.29
CA THR A 65 3.88 1.90 19.62
C THR A 65 3.19 3.25 19.87
N GLY A 66 1.86 3.31 19.80
CA GLY A 66 1.10 4.56 19.88
C GLY A 66 1.26 5.45 18.64
N ARG A 67 1.69 4.87 17.52
CA ARG A 67 1.89 5.57 16.25
C ARG A 67 0.94 5.03 15.18
N TYR A 68 0.57 5.87 14.22
CA TYR A 68 -0.11 5.44 13.01
C TYR A 68 0.78 4.44 12.26
N ASP A 69 0.14 3.42 11.71
CA ASP A 69 0.80 2.39 10.93
C ASP A 69 1.20 2.93 9.55
N THR A 70 2.45 2.73 9.13
CA THR A 70 2.97 3.11 7.81
C THR A 70 2.12 2.56 6.66
N MET A 71 1.41 1.44 6.86
CA MET A 71 0.51 0.90 5.86
C MET A 71 -0.72 1.78 5.57
N LEU A 72 -1.11 2.68 6.49
CA LEU A 72 -2.12 3.71 6.21
C LEU A 72 -1.62 4.70 5.15
N ILE A 73 -0.32 5.03 5.15
CA ILE A 73 0.28 5.88 4.12
C ILE A 73 0.24 5.17 2.76
N ALA A 74 0.65 3.90 2.73
CA ALA A 74 0.64 3.09 1.50
C ALA A 74 -0.77 2.95 0.91
N GLU A 75 -1.76 2.68 1.75
CA GLU A 75 -3.15 2.58 1.32
C GLU A 75 -3.71 3.94 0.86
N THR A 76 -3.40 5.02 1.57
CA THR A 76 -3.84 6.37 1.18
C THR A 76 -3.21 6.78 -0.16
N LEU A 77 -1.93 6.47 -0.39
CA LEU A 77 -1.26 6.67 -1.69
C LEU A 77 -2.00 5.93 -2.81
N ARG A 78 -2.35 4.65 -2.58
CA ARG A 78 -3.11 3.84 -3.55
C ARG A 78 -4.47 4.45 -3.86
N GLN A 79 -5.20 4.91 -2.84
CA GLN A 79 -6.49 5.59 -3.04
C GLN A 79 -6.33 6.89 -3.83
N THR A 80 -5.29 7.69 -3.56
CA THR A 80 -5.00 8.93 -4.28
C THR A 80 -4.78 8.67 -5.77
N ALA A 81 -3.98 7.66 -6.13
CA ALA A 81 -3.75 7.31 -7.53
C ALA A 81 -5.05 6.99 -8.30
N ILE A 82 -5.90 6.15 -7.71
CA ILE A 82 -7.17 5.73 -8.32
C ILE A 82 -8.15 6.91 -8.41
N TYR A 83 -8.23 7.71 -7.32
CA TYR A 83 -9.12 8.84 -7.23
C TYR A 83 -8.80 9.92 -8.27
N LEU A 84 -7.52 10.30 -8.39
CA LEU A 84 -7.08 11.27 -9.38
C LEU A 84 -7.31 10.73 -10.80
N GLY A 85 -6.98 9.46 -11.06
CA GLY A 85 -7.22 8.82 -12.35
C GLY A 85 -8.67 8.96 -12.81
N HIS A 86 -9.64 8.67 -11.94
CA HIS A 86 -11.05 8.81 -12.27
C HIS A 86 -11.53 10.26 -12.36
N THR A 87 -11.17 11.10 -11.39
CA THR A 87 -11.81 12.42 -11.23
C THR A 87 -11.13 13.52 -12.03
N GLN A 88 -9.81 13.45 -12.20
CA GLN A 88 -9.01 14.49 -12.87
C GLN A 88 -8.62 14.07 -14.28
N TYR A 89 -8.37 12.76 -14.50
CA TYR A 89 -7.93 12.22 -15.78
C TYR A 89 -9.00 11.42 -16.52
N ARG A 90 -10.24 11.43 -15.99
CA ARG A 90 -11.44 10.90 -16.64
C ARG A 90 -11.33 9.42 -17.05
N VAL A 91 -10.52 8.64 -16.31
CA VAL A 91 -10.50 7.19 -16.46
C VAL A 91 -11.91 6.66 -16.16
N PRO A 92 -12.55 5.88 -17.06
CA PRO A 92 -13.88 5.34 -16.81
C PRO A 92 -13.88 4.35 -15.63
N LEU A 93 -15.00 4.29 -14.89
CA LEU A 93 -15.19 3.24 -13.89
C LEU A 93 -15.14 1.85 -14.54
N GLY A 94 -14.57 0.88 -13.84
CA GLY A 94 -14.36 -0.48 -14.36
C GLY A 94 -13.04 -0.69 -15.10
N HIS A 95 -12.27 0.38 -15.38
CA HIS A 95 -10.89 0.25 -15.87
C HIS A 95 -9.96 -0.18 -14.73
N PRO A 96 -9.24 -1.31 -14.87
CA PRO A 96 -8.33 -1.77 -13.82
C PRO A 96 -7.10 -0.86 -13.70
N PHE A 97 -6.76 -0.51 -12.45
CA PHE A 97 -5.49 0.11 -12.10
C PHE A 97 -4.54 -1.00 -11.64
N VAL A 98 -3.46 -1.20 -12.38
CA VAL A 98 -2.44 -2.23 -12.09
C VAL A 98 -1.21 -1.55 -11.51
N MET A 99 -1.02 -1.69 -10.21
CA MET A 99 0.14 -1.18 -9.48
C MET A 99 1.42 -1.85 -9.97
N GLN A 100 2.38 -1.07 -10.46
CA GLN A 100 3.70 -1.54 -10.91
C GLN A 100 4.74 -1.41 -9.80
N THR A 101 4.72 -0.28 -9.10
CA THR A 101 5.58 -0.02 -7.96
C THR A 101 4.83 0.73 -6.86
N LEU A 102 5.31 0.59 -5.64
CA LEU A 102 4.90 1.42 -4.50
C LEU A 102 6.10 1.61 -3.59
N ARG A 103 6.33 2.83 -3.12
CA ARG A 103 7.33 3.17 -2.12
C ARG A 103 6.72 4.13 -1.11
N VAL A 104 6.97 3.88 0.16
CA VAL A 104 6.61 4.78 1.26
C VAL A 104 7.82 4.95 2.17
N ASP A 105 8.20 6.20 2.38
CA ASP A 105 9.15 6.60 3.41
C ASP A 105 8.36 7.29 4.54
N ALA A 106 8.38 6.71 5.73
CA ALA A 106 7.65 7.20 6.90
C ALA A 106 8.61 7.85 7.90
N ALA A 107 8.30 9.09 8.29
CA ALA A 107 8.91 9.72 9.44
C ALA A 107 8.24 9.17 10.71
N VAL A 108 8.63 7.98 11.16
CA VAL A 108 7.98 7.23 12.26
C VAL A 108 7.77 8.08 13.52
N GLN A 109 8.74 8.92 13.89
CA GLN A 109 8.62 9.80 15.06
C GLN A 109 7.54 10.89 14.89
N ALA A 110 7.16 11.18 13.66
CA ALA A 110 6.12 12.13 13.34
C ALA A 110 4.70 11.51 13.32
N LEU A 111 4.58 10.18 13.36
CA LEU A 111 3.31 9.43 13.26
C LEU A 111 2.61 9.21 14.61
N ALA A 112 2.94 9.95 15.67
CA ALA A 112 2.27 9.80 16.96
C ALA A 112 0.75 10.00 16.85
N ILE A 113 -0.03 9.08 17.45
CA ILE A 113 -1.49 9.17 17.47
C ILE A 113 -1.90 10.24 18.50
N GLY A 114 -2.65 11.24 18.05
CA GLY A 114 -3.17 12.31 18.89
C GLY A 114 -4.44 11.92 19.67
N THR A 115 -5.09 12.95 20.24
CA THR A 115 -6.35 12.80 20.98
C THR A 115 -7.57 12.61 20.07
N GLY A 116 -7.48 13.07 18.81
CA GLY A 116 -8.49 12.91 17.76
C GLY A 116 -7.99 12.07 16.57
N ALA A 117 -8.87 11.85 15.59
CA ALA A 117 -8.48 11.31 14.29
C ALA A 117 -7.47 12.24 13.62
N ALA A 118 -6.57 11.71 12.81
CA ALA A 118 -5.62 12.54 12.07
C ALA A 118 -6.29 13.07 10.80
N GLU A 119 -6.40 14.39 10.70
CA GLU A 119 -6.61 15.08 9.43
C GLU A 119 -5.27 15.16 8.71
N VAL A 120 -5.21 14.52 7.55
CA VAL A 120 -4.00 14.38 6.74
C VAL A 120 -4.16 15.22 5.49
N VAL A 121 -3.22 16.12 5.27
CA VAL A 121 -3.10 16.86 4.01
C VAL A 121 -2.10 16.14 3.13
N LEU A 122 -2.51 15.88 1.89
CA LEU A 122 -1.70 15.29 0.85
C LEU A 122 -1.37 16.35 -0.19
N ASP A 123 -0.09 16.52 -0.47
CA ASP A 123 0.39 17.28 -1.63
C ASP A 123 0.85 16.27 -2.69
N ALA A 124 0.02 16.10 -3.73
CA ALA A 124 0.18 15.07 -4.73
C ALA A 124 0.56 15.67 -6.09
N CYS A 125 1.56 15.09 -6.74
CA CYS A 125 1.97 15.43 -8.09
C CYS A 125 1.86 14.17 -8.96
N LEU A 126 1.08 14.26 -10.05
CA LEU A 126 1.03 13.21 -11.06
C LEU A 126 2.02 13.56 -12.17
N GLU A 127 2.94 12.65 -12.42
CA GLU A 127 4.11 12.84 -13.29
C GLU A 127 4.02 11.87 -14.48
N ASP A 128 4.65 12.27 -15.59
CA ASP A 128 4.82 11.47 -16.81
C ASP A 128 3.55 10.72 -17.30
N PRO A 129 2.39 11.41 -17.44
CA PRO A 129 1.17 10.76 -17.90
C PRO A 129 1.31 10.27 -19.35
N VAL A 130 1.12 8.97 -19.56
CA VAL A 130 1.12 8.34 -20.89
C VAL A 130 -0.31 8.07 -21.33
N TYR A 131 -0.66 8.48 -22.55
CA TYR A 131 -1.98 8.27 -23.12
C TYR A 131 -1.97 7.25 -24.27
N ARG A 132 -2.98 6.39 -24.32
CA ARG A 132 -3.24 5.45 -25.43
C ARG A 132 -4.70 5.54 -25.83
N GLY A 133 -4.96 5.80 -27.11
CA GLY A 133 -6.34 5.99 -27.58
C GLY A 133 -7.08 7.15 -26.89
N GLY A 134 -6.35 8.18 -26.43
CA GLY A 134 -6.90 9.32 -25.70
C GLY A 134 -7.23 9.06 -24.22
N LEU A 135 -6.95 7.87 -23.70
CA LEU A 135 -7.14 7.52 -22.29
C LEU A 135 -5.80 7.45 -21.58
N LEU A 136 -5.77 7.87 -20.30
CA LEU A 136 -4.62 7.67 -19.44
C LEU A 136 -4.33 6.16 -19.33
N SER A 137 -3.07 5.78 -19.54
CA SER A 137 -2.63 4.39 -19.64
C SER A 137 -1.49 4.04 -18.68
N GLN A 138 -0.68 5.03 -18.31
CA GLN A 138 0.33 4.94 -17.26
C GLN A 138 0.52 6.33 -16.66
N PHE A 139 0.87 6.38 -15.38
CA PHE A 139 1.36 7.58 -14.73
C PHE A 139 2.20 7.23 -13.51
N ASP A 140 2.99 8.20 -13.09
CA ASP A 140 3.76 8.20 -11.86
C ASP A 140 3.05 9.13 -10.87
N LEU A 141 3.05 8.79 -9.59
CA LEU A 141 2.45 9.60 -8.54
C LEU A 141 3.44 9.78 -7.41
N THR A 142 3.70 11.03 -7.03
CA THR A 142 4.45 11.38 -5.82
C THR A 142 3.53 12.12 -4.85
N VAL A 143 3.66 11.84 -3.56
CA VAL A 143 2.80 12.42 -2.52
C VAL A 143 3.62 12.75 -1.28
N VAL A 144 3.43 13.96 -0.73
CA VAL A 144 3.89 14.33 0.61
C VAL A 144 2.70 14.29 1.56
N PHE A 145 2.86 13.62 2.71
CA PHE A 145 1.82 13.49 3.74
C PHE A 145 2.13 14.40 4.92
N VAL A 146 1.15 15.20 5.33
CA VAL A 146 1.28 16.18 6.41
C VAL A 146 0.16 16.00 7.43
N VAL A 147 0.51 15.91 8.71
CA VAL A 147 -0.43 15.84 9.84
C VAL A 147 -0.10 16.94 10.82
N GLY A 148 -1.07 17.79 11.16
CA GLY A 148 -0.86 18.92 12.08
C GLY A 148 0.28 19.86 11.63
N GLY A 149 0.42 20.09 10.32
CA GLY A 149 1.47 20.93 9.74
C GLY A 149 2.87 20.31 9.69
N ARG A 150 3.03 19.06 10.14
CA ARG A 150 4.32 18.34 10.09
C ARG A 150 4.28 17.24 9.04
N GLN A 151 5.31 17.18 8.19
CA GLN A 151 5.48 16.08 7.26
C GLN A 151 5.68 14.77 8.02
N VAL A 152 4.84 13.78 7.72
CA VAL A 152 4.87 12.44 8.36
C VAL A 152 5.39 11.35 7.43
N GLY A 153 5.47 11.62 6.13
CA GLY A 153 6.05 10.69 5.17
C GLY A 153 5.91 11.15 3.73
N THR A 154 6.47 10.36 2.83
CA THR A 154 6.32 10.51 1.38
C THR A 154 5.90 9.18 0.77
N GLY A 155 5.17 9.25 -0.33
CA GLY A 155 4.74 8.11 -1.11
C GLY A 155 5.09 8.31 -2.58
N GLN A 156 5.47 7.23 -3.25
CA GLN A 156 5.72 7.21 -4.69
C GLN A 156 5.16 5.91 -5.27
N GLY A 157 4.62 5.95 -6.48
CA GLY A 157 4.14 4.74 -7.14
C GLY A 157 3.91 4.94 -8.63
N VAL A 158 4.06 3.85 -9.37
CA VAL A 158 3.76 3.78 -10.80
C VAL A 158 2.54 2.90 -10.99
N ALA A 159 1.57 3.39 -11.76
CA ALA A 159 0.35 2.65 -12.06
C ALA A 159 0.07 2.61 -13.56
N ASN A 160 -0.33 1.44 -14.04
CA ASN A 160 -0.90 1.28 -15.37
C ASN A 160 -2.43 1.30 -15.26
N VAL A 161 -3.08 1.91 -16.25
CA VAL A 161 -4.54 1.91 -16.40
C VAL A 161 -4.87 1.15 -17.67
N LEU A 162 -5.66 0.10 -17.54
CA LEU A 162 -6.00 -0.78 -18.65
C LEU A 162 -7.48 -0.64 -19.03
N THR A 163 -7.78 -0.83 -20.31
CA THR A 163 -9.15 -1.16 -20.69
C THR A 163 -9.49 -2.55 -20.15
N PRO A 164 -10.78 -2.88 -19.95
CA PRO A 164 -11.17 -4.23 -19.55
C PRO A 164 -10.62 -5.31 -20.49
N ASP A 165 -10.61 -5.06 -21.80
CA ASP A 165 -10.11 -6.00 -22.79
C ASP A 165 -8.57 -6.16 -22.75
N ASP A 166 -7.83 -5.06 -22.56
CA ASP A 166 -6.38 -5.12 -22.36
C ASP A 166 -6.03 -5.88 -21.08
N TYR A 167 -6.79 -5.66 -20.00
CA TYR A 167 -6.63 -6.40 -18.76
C TYR A 167 -6.85 -7.89 -18.97
N GLN A 168 -7.93 -8.31 -19.64
CA GLN A 168 -8.19 -9.73 -19.90
C GLN A 168 -7.08 -10.38 -20.74
N ARG A 169 -6.55 -9.67 -21.75
CA ARG A 169 -5.41 -10.15 -22.54
C ARG A 169 -4.16 -10.32 -21.68
N LEU A 170 -3.85 -9.32 -20.85
CA LEU A 170 -2.70 -9.35 -19.93
C LEU A 170 -2.84 -10.46 -18.88
N ARG A 171 -4.01 -10.56 -18.25
CA ARG A 171 -4.31 -11.50 -17.16
C ARG A 171 -4.14 -12.96 -17.57
N TRP A 172 -4.44 -13.27 -18.84
CA TRP A 172 -4.48 -14.64 -19.37
C TRP A 172 -3.45 -14.94 -20.46
N ASN A 173 -2.53 -14.03 -20.74
CA ASN A 173 -1.50 -14.18 -21.80
C ASN A 173 -2.09 -14.64 -23.15
N GLY A 174 -3.32 -14.23 -23.47
CA GLY A 174 -4.03 -14.63 -24.70
C GLY A 174 -4.57 -16.07 -24.73
N THR A 175 -4.37 -16.88 -23.68
CA THR A 175 -4.90 -18.26 -23.59
C THR A 175 -6.39 -18.32 -23.21
N GLY A 176 -6.97 -17.19 -22.84
CA GLY A 176 -8.36 -17.05 -22.39
C GLY A 176 -8.53 -17.29 -20.88
N PRO A 177 -9.68 -16.87 -20.31
CA PRO A 177 -9.92 -17.03 -18.88
C PRO A 177 -9.97 -18.50 -18.47
N ARG A 178 -9.33 -18.81 -17.34
CA ARG A 178 -9.49 -20.09 -16.64
C ARG A 178 -10.41 -19.92 -15.44
N THR A 179 -10.95 -21.02 -14.96
CA THR A 179 -11.58 -21.04 -13.63
C THR A 179 -10.50 -20.90 -12.57
N ILE A 180 -10.65 -19.90 -11.69
CA ILE A 180 -9.79 -19.69 -10.52
C ILE A 180 -10.34 -20.58 -9.40
N GLY A 181 -9.47 -21.39 -8.80
CA GLY A 181 -9.81 -22.26 -7.68
C GLY A 181 -9.90 -21.51 -6.35
N ASP A 182 -10.01 -22.27 -5.26
CA ASP A 182 -10.03 -21.72 -3.92
C ASP A 182 -8.64 -21.15 -3.53
N PRO A 183 -8.59 -20.02 -2.80
CA PRO A 183 -7.33 -19.46 -2.33
C PRO A 183 -6.52 -20.43 -1.46
N VAL A 184 -5.19 -20.39 -1.63
CA VAL A 184 -4.27 -21.18 -0.81
C VAL A 184 -4.09 -20.52 0.56
N CYS A 185 -4.82 -21.05 1.53
CA CYS A 185 -4.86 -20.55 2.92
C CYS A 185 -4.33 -21.58 3.93
N PRO A 186 -2.99 -21.81 4.01
CA PRO A 186 -2.41 -22.68 5.04
C PRO A 186 -2.62 -22.09 6.46
N PRO A 187 -2.41 -22.89 7.52
CA PRO A 187 -2.45 -22.39 8.89
C PRO A 187 -1.49 -21.22 9.09
N ALA A 188 -1.92 -20.17 9.79
CA ALA A 188 -1.08 -19.05 10.15
C ALA A 188 0.06 -19.48 11.08
N ILE A 189 1.22 -18.83 10.97
CA ILE A 189 2.22 -18.86 12.06
C ILE A 189 1.68 -18.13 13.30
N PRO A 190 2.29 -18.31 14.49
CA PRO A 190 1.83 -17.62 15.69
C PRO A 190 1.80 -16.08 15.48
N PRO A 191 0.66 -15.40 15.75
CA PRO A 191 0.51 -13.97 15.47
C PRO A 191 1.58 -13.08 16.13
N ALA A 192 2.02 -13.45 17.34
CA ALA A 192 3.04 -12.73 18.08
C ALA A 192 4.41 -12.67 17.37
N VAL A 193 4.70 -13.60 16.44
CA VAL A 193 5.97 -13.59 15.66
C VAL A 193 6.02 -12.42 14.68
N VAL A 194 4.86 -11.92 14.24
CA VAL A 194 4.73 -10.85 13.24
C VAL A 194 4.10 -9.58 13.79
N GLY A 195 3.93 -9.51 15.12
CA GLY A 195 3.32 -8.37 15.82
C GLY A 195 1.82 -8.23 15.58
N GLN A 196 1.13 -9.35 15.33
CA GLN A 196 -0.32 -9.37 15.17
C GLN A 196 -1.00 -9.97 16.40
N SER A 197 -2.21 -9.51 16.69
CA SER A 197 -3.00 -9.99 17.84
C SER A 197 -4.01 -11.09 17.47
N ARG A 198 -4.30 -11.28 16.17
CA ARG A 198 -5.29 -12.24 15.68
C ARG A 198 -4.70 -13.08 14.54
N PRO A 199 -4.99 -14.39 14.47
CA PRO A 199 -4.58 -15.24 13.34
C PRO A 199 -5.11 -14.77 11.98
N LEU A 200 -6.27 -14.11 11.95
CA LEU A 200 -6.84 -13.56 10.73
C LEU A 200 -5.90 -12.53 10.08
N ASP A 201 -5.22 -11.71 10.90
CA ASP A 201 -4.34 -10.62 10.46
C ASP A 201 -2.95 -11.15 10.00
N VAL A 202 -2.69 -12.46 10.05
CA VAL A 202 -1.41 -13.07 9.66
C VAL A 202 -1.47 -13.56 8.21
N VAL A 203 -0.55 -13.08 7.39
CA VAL A 203 -0.43 -13.45 5.95
C VAL A 203 0.74 -14.40 5.68
N LEU A 204 1.46 -14.82 6.72
CA LEU A 204 2.48 -15.86 6.66
C LEU A 204 1.94 -17.21 7.15
N GLY A 205 2.09 -18.22 6.32
CA GLY A 205 1.87 -19.63 6.64
C GLY A 205 3.15 -20.31 7.15
N PRO A 206 3.17 -21.66 7.22
CA PRO A 206 4.25 -22.41 7.84
C PRO A 206 5.63 -22.05 7.27
N GLN A 207 6.60 -21.92 8.17
CA GLN A 207 8.00 -21.76 7.81
C GLN A 207 8.55 -23.12 7.35
N TYR A 208 9.12 -23.18 6.15
CA TYR A 208 9.68 -24.43 5.59
C TYR A 208 11.20 -24.39 5.47
N ALA A 209 11.82 -23.22 5.65
CA ALA A 209 13.26 -23.02 5.76
C ALA A 209 13.54 -21.69 6.48
N GLU A 210 14.80 -21.44 6.84
CA GLU A 210 15.20 -20.17 7.45
C GLU A 210 14.76 -18.99 6.57
N ASN A 211 14.04 -18.04 7.18
CA ASN A 211 13.48 -16.85 6.54
C ASN A 211 12.65 -17.12 5.27
N ARG A 212 11.95 -18.27 5.24
CA ARG A 212 11.11 -18.72 4.13
C ARG A 212 9.79 -19.31 4.61
N TRP A 213 8.69 -18.69 4.23
CA TRP A 213 7.33 -19.05 4.65
C TRP A 213 6.44 -19.32 3.45
N ARG A 214 5.38 -20.10 3.65
CA ARG A 214 4.27 -20.12 2.68
C ARG A 214 3.52 -18.79 2.75
N LEU A 215 3.08 -18.26 1.60
CA LEU A 215 2.11 -17.17 1.61
C LEU A 215 0.76 -17.72 2.08
N ARG A 216 0.06 -16.97 2.93
CA ARG A 216 -1.29 -17.29 3.38
C ARG A 216 -2.29 -16.30 2.81
N VAL A 217 -3.20 -16.79 1.98
CA VAL A 217 -4.22 -15.99 1.30
C VAL A 217 -5.59 -16.32 1.91
N ASP A 218 -6.04 -15.52 2.88
CA ASP A 218 -7.40 -15.62 3.45
C ASP A 218 -8.30 -14.55 2.82
N ASP A 219 -9.08 -14.96 1.83
CA ASP A 219 -9.99 -14.09 1.05
C ASP A 219 -11.19 -13.56 1.85
N ARG A 220 -11.36 -14.02 3.10
CA ARG A 220 -12.37 -13.51 4.03
C ARG A 220 -11.87 -12.31 4.84
N HIS A 221 -10.61 -11.91 4.67
CA HIS A 221 -10.03 -10.79 5.42
C HIS A 221 -10.66 -9.45 4.99
N PRO A 222 -11.38 -8.73 5.87
CA PRO A 222 -12.25 -7.62 5.46
C PRO A 222 -11.52 -6.40 4.87
N VAL A 223 -10.26 -6.18 5.25
CA VAL A 223 -9.45 -5.06 4.73
C VAL A 223 -8.68 -5.43 3.45
N LEU A 224 -7.96 -6.55 3.47
CA LEU A 224 -7.14 -7.03 2.34
C LEU A 224 -8.00 -7.52 1.16
N PHE A 225 -9.21 -8.01 1.43
CA PHE A 225 -10.20 -8.45 0.44
C PHE A 225 -11.55 -7.73 0.64
N ASP A 226 -11.53 -6.39 0.74
CA ASP A 226 -12.74 -5.55 0.79
C ASP A 226 -13.64 -5.75 -0.45
N HIS A 227 -13.07 -6.21 -1.56
CA HIS A 227 -13.80 -6.70 -2.72
C HIS A 227 -13.15 -7.99 -3.26
N PRO A 228 -13.89 -8.82 -4.02
CA PRO A 228 -13.31 -9.96 -4.72
C PRO A 228 -12.14 -9.55 -5.60
N SER A 229 -11.10 -10.39 -5.64
CA SER A 229 -9.92 -10.23 -6.48
C SER A 229 -9.63 -11.55 -7.19
N ASP A 230 -9.14 -11.48 -8.42
CA ASP A 230 -8.75 -12.63 -9.24
C ASP A 230 -7.26 -13.01 -9.09
N HIS A 231 -6.54 -12.29 -8.22
CA HIS A 231 -5.14 -12.49 -7.86
C HIS A 231 -4.90 -11.97 -6.43
N VAL A 232 -3.76 -12.30 -5.84
CA VAL A 232 -3.37 -11.80 -4.52
C VAL A 232 -3.27 -10.26 -4.55
N PRO A 233 -4.01 -9.52 -3.72
CA PRO A 233 -3.99 -8.06 -3.71
C PRO A 233 -2.61 -7.49 -3.39
N GLY A 234 -2.24 -6.38 -4.03
CA GLY A 234 -0.94 -5.73 -3.79
C GLY A 234 -0.71 -5.35 -2.32
N MET A 235 -1.75 -4.92 -1.60
CA MET A 235 -1.66 -4.64 -0.16
C MET A 235 -1.38 -5.90 0.69
N LEU A 236 -1.80 -7.09 0.25
CA LEU A 236 -1.46 -8.35 0.92
C LEU A 236 0.01 -8.70 0.67
N VAL A 237 0.53 -8.46 -0.53
CA VAL A 237 1.96 -8.63 -0.84
C VAL A 237 2.82 -7.71 0.02
N LEU A 238 2.47 -6.42 0.14
CA LEU A 238 3.15 -5.48 1.04
C LEU A 238 3.09 -5.95 2.50
N GLU A 239 1.94 -6.47 2.94
CA GLU A 239 1.83 -7.04 4.27
C GLU A 239 2.76 -8.25 4.46
N ALA A 240 2.88 -9.11 3.46
CA ALA A 240 3.79 -10.25 3.51
C ALA A 240 5.25 -9.80 3.62
N PHE A 241 5.63 -8.72 2.92
CA PHE A 241 6.95 -8.10 3.07
C PHE A 241 7.16 -7.58 4.49
N ARG A 242 6.20 -6.83 5.04
CA ARG A 242 6.27 -6.31 6.41
C ARG A 242 6.37 -7.42 7.47
N GLN A 243 5.49 -8.41 7.41
CA GLN A 243 5.46 -9.52 8.36
C GLN A 243 6.73 -10.37 8.27
N SER A 244 7.22 -10.64 7.06
CA SER A 244 8.45 -11.44 6.88
C SER A 244 9.69 -10.71 7.36
N ALA A 245 9.76 -9.38 7.19
CA ALA A 245 10.84 -8.57 7.76
C ALA A 245 10.84 -8.60 9.29
N ARG A 246 9.66 -8.40 9.91
CA ARG A 246 9.49 -8.48 11.37
C ARG A 246 9.89 -9.86 11.92
N ALA A 247 9.44 -10.92 11.27
CA ALA A 247 9.75 -12.30 11.66
C ALA A 247 11.24 -12.61 11.50
N ALA A 248 11.85 -12.25 10.34
CA ALA A 248 13.26 -12.51 10.06
C ALA A 248 14.19 -11.79 11.06
N CYS A 249 13.89 -10.53 11.40
CA CYS A 249 14.68 -9.76 12.35
C CYS A 249 14.38 -10.09 13.82
N GLY A 250 13.35 -10.90 14.12
CA GLY A 250 12.88 -11.13 15.49
C GLY A 250 12.36 -9.85 16.17
N ARG A 251 11.75 -8.94 15.39
CA ARG A 251 11.26 -7.62 15.83
C ARG A 251 9.76 -7.48 15.52
N PRO A 252 8.88 -8.23 16.20
CA PRO A 252 7.45 -8.27 15.87
C PRO A 252 6.75 -6.90 15.92
N HIS A 253 7.17 -6.02 16.83
CA HIS A 253 6.52 -4.72 17.05
C HIS A 253 7.29 -3.53 16.45
N ALA A 254 8.31 -3.78 15.63
CA ALA A 254 9.03 -2.68 14.99
C ALA A 254 8.10 -1.92 14.00
N ASP A 255 8.13 -0.60 14.11
CA ASP A 255 7.58 0.29 13.10
C ASP A 255 8.39 0.16 11.80
N VAL A 256 7.80 0.55 10.68
CA VAL A 256 8.42 0.49 9.35
C VAL A 256 8.68 1.91 8.89
N ASP A 257 9.93 2.30 8.69
CA ASP A 257 10.25 3.65 8.17
C ASP A 257 10.40 3.68 6.65
N LEU A 258 10.57 2.52 6.01
CA LEU A 258 10.56 2.36 4.56
C LEU A 258 9.89 1.04 4.19
N ILE A 259 8.97 1.09 3.25
CA ILE A 259 8.52 -0.09 2.51
C ILE A 259 8.43 0.24 1.03
N GLU A 260 9.03 -0.61 0.20
CA GLU A 260 8.92 -0.53 -1.24
C GLU A 260 8.61 -1.89 -1.85
N ALA A 261 7.90 -1.87 -2.97
CA ALA A 261 7.52 -3.04 -3.74
C ALA A 261 7.59 -2.74 -5.24
N ALA A 262 8.05 -3.73 -6.01
CA ALA A 262 7.89 -3.83 -7.44
C ALA A 262 7.08 -5.11 -7.74
N TYR A 263 6.03 -4.96 -8.54
CA TYR A 263 5.11 -6.02 -8.93
C TYR A 263 5.41 -6.42 -10.37
N HIS A 264 6.05 -7.58 -10.55
CA HIS A 264 6.50 -8.03 -11.87
C HIS A 264 5.39 -8.78 -12.61
N ARG A 265 4.62 -9.59 -11.88
CA ARG A 265 3.49 -10.38 -12.39
C ARG A 265 2.43 -10.57 -11.30
N PHE A 266 1.22 -10.95 -11.73
CA PHE A 266 0.17 -11.36 -10.81
C PHE A 266 0.59 -12.60 -10.03
N VAL A 267 0.42 -12.56 -8.70
CA VAL A 267 0.52 -13.75 -7.86
C VAL A 267 -0.85 -14.41 -7.85
N GLU A 268 -0.92 -15.64 -8.34
CA GLU A 268 -2.16 -16.40 -8.38
C GLU A 268 -2.58 -16.80 -6.96
N LEU A 269 -3.84 -16.55 -6.61
CA LEU A 269 -4.35 -16.78 -5.25
C LEU A 269 -4.63 -18.25 -4.94
N ASP A 270 -4.91 -19.05 -5.96
CA ASP A 270 -5.26 -20.48 -5.90
C ASP A 270 -4.06 -21.40 -6.12
N GLU A 271 -2.86 -20.83 -6.15
CA GLU A 271 -1.61 -21.54 -6.36
C GLU A 271 -0.63 -21.25 -5.22
N ARG A 272 0.23 -22.23 -4.92
CA ARG A 272 1.17 -22.09 -3.79
C ARG A 272 2.23 -21.02 -4.08
N ALA A 273 2.22 -19.96 -3.29
CA ALA A 273 3.28 -18.95 -3.27
C ALA A 273 4.10 -19.02 -1.97
N ASN A 274 5.32 -18.48 -2.01
CA ASN A 274 6.25 -18.43 -0.91
C ASN A 274 6.68 -16.99 -0.65
N VAL A 275 6.97 -16.66 0.61
CA VAL A 275 7.53 -15.39 1.03
C VAL A 275 8.97 -15.65 1.49
N VAL A 276 9.92 -14.91 0.94
CA VAL A 276 11.34 -15.04 1.25
C VAL A 276 11.83 -13.70 1.79
N ALA A 277 12.57 -13.73 2.90
CA ALA A 277 13.23 -12.56 3.46
C ALA A 277 14.74 -12.76 3.53
N ARG A 278 15.50 -11.70 3.28
CA ARG A 278 16.96 -11.66 3.39
C ARG A 278 17.36 -10.35 4.05
N ILE A 279 17.86 -10.46 5.28
CA ILE A 279 18.41 -9.32 6.02
C ILE A 279 19.64 -8.80 5.27
N ASP A 280 19.76 -7.49 5.11
CA ASP A 280 20.93 -6.89 4.48
C ASP A 280 22.16 -7.08 5.38
N PRO A 281 23.28 -7.59 4.84
CA PRO A 281 24.48 -7.84 5.65
C PRO A 281 25.14 -6.57 6.20
N HIS A 282 24.85 -5.40 5.63
CA HIS A 282 25.42 -4.11 6.05
C HIS A 282 24.45 -3.25 6.86
N ASP A 283 23.16 -3.61 6.88
CA ASP A 283 22.14 -2.94 7.68
C ASP A 283 21.12 -3.97 8.21
N PRO A 284 21.22 -4.37 9.50
CA PRO A 284 20.35 -5.40 10.08
C PRO A 284 18.89 -4.97 10.22
N TRP A 285 18.57 -3.69 9.95
CA TRP A 285 17.21 -3.17 9.94
C TRP A 285 16.58 -3.19 8.56
N THR A 286 17.37 -3.42 7.50
CA THR A 286 16.90 -3.49 6.12
C THR A 286 16.76 -4.96 5.70
N VAL A 287 15.61 -5.30 5.13
CA VAL A 287 15.27 -6.66 4.69
C VAL A 287 14.80 -6.60 3.23
N ARG A 288 15.48 -7.34 2.36
CA ARG A 288 14.99 -7.61 1.00
C ARG A 288 14.00 -8.77 1.05
N THR A 289 12.87 -8.61 0.40
CA THR A 289 11.75 -9.56 0.44
C THR A 289 11.28 -9.90 -0.97
N SER A 290 10.73 -11.09 -1.14
CA SER A 290 10.08 -11.50 -2.39
C SER A 290 8.87 -12.40 -2.12
N VAL A 291 7.87 -12.30 -3.01
CA VAL A 291 6.83 -13.32 -3.16
C VAL A 291 7.17 -14.13 -4.40
N GLU A 292 7.40 -15.43 -4.21
CA GLU A 292 7.85 -16.37 -5.24
C GLU A 292 6.76 -17.41 -5.54
N GLN A 293 6.48 -17.62 -6.82
CA GLN A 293 5.54 -18.64 -7.30
C GLN A 293 6.13 -19.26 -8.57
N TRP A 294 5.98 -20.58 -8.72
CA TRP A 294 6.59 -21.37 -9.81
C TRP A 294 8.11 -21.18 -10.00
N GLY A 295 8.83 -20.91 -8.90
CA GLY A 295 10.29 -20.72 -8.92
C GLY A 295 10.75 -19.33 -9.35
N GLU A 296 9.82 -18.38 -9.53
CA GLU A 296 10.14 -17.02 -9.97
C GLU A 296 9.63 -15.99 -8.96
N ALA A 297 10.39 -14.90 -8.76
CA ALA A 297 9.95 -13.78 -7.92
C ALA A 297 8.93 -12.94 -8.68
N LEU A 298 7.66 -13.02 -8.28
CA LEU A 298 6.56 -12.30 -8.93
C LEU A 298 6.38 -10.90 -8.36
N ALA A 299 6.82 -10.69 -7.12
CA ALA A 299 6.98 -9.38 -6.52
C ALA A 299 8.25 -9.35 -5.67
N THR A 300 8.91 -8.20 -5.62
CA THR A 300 10.11 -7.97 -4.81
C THR A 300 9.96 -6.66 -4.05
N GLY A 301 10.59 -6.56 -2.90
CA GLY A 301 10.53 -5.33 -2.11
C GLY A 301 11.65 -5.20 -1.10
N THR A 302 11.75 -4.02 -0.52
CA THR A 302 12.64 -3.72 0.59
C THR A 302 11.80 -3.18 1.75
N VAL A 303 12.06 -3.67 2.95
CA VAL A 303 11.47 -3.15 4.19
C VAL A 303 12.60 -2.71 5.08
N ARG A 304 12.55 -1.47 5.58
CA ARG A 304 13.43 -1.02 6.66
C ARG A 304 12.62 -0.80 7.93
N LEU A 305 12.99 -1.55 8.96
CA LEU A 305 12.40 -1.46 10.28
C LEU A 305 13.04 -0.27 11.02
N ALA A 306 12.23 0.51 11.72
CA ALA A 306 12.75 1.59 12.55
C ALA A 306 13.51 1.00 13.76
N PRO A 307 14.74 1.47 14.05
CA PRO A 307 15.47 1.05 15.24
C PRO A 307 14.69 1.39 16.51
N ASP A 308 14.66 0.45 17.46
CA ASP A 308 14.01 0.64 18.75
C ASP A 308 14.84 1.63 19.61
N ARG A 309 14.50 2.91 19.55
CA ARG A 309 15.19 3.97 20.32
C ARG A 309 14.79 4.01 21.79
N SER A 310 13.93 3.10 22.26
CA SER A 310 13.51 3.03 23.66
C SER A 310 14.55 2.40 24.61
N ARG A 311 15.75 2.06 24.10
CA ARG A 311 16.88 1.53 24.86
C ARG A 311 18.21 2.28 24.66
N CYS A 312 18.15 3.60 24.45
CA CYS A 312 19.32 4.47 24.63
C CYS A 312 19.17 5.29 25.91
#